data_AF-A0A6I4VXM1-F1
#
_entry.id   AF-A0A6I4VXM1-F1
#
_cell.length_a   1.000
_cell.length_b   1.000
_cell.length_c   1.000
_cell.angle_alpha   90.00
_cell.angle_beta   90.00
_cell.angle_gamma   90.00
#
_symmetry.space_group_name_H-M   'P 1'
#
loop_
_entity.id
_entity.type
_entity.pdbx_description
1 polymer ?
#
loop_
_entity_poly.entity_id
_entity_poly.type
_entity_poly.pdbx_seq_one_letter_code
_entity_poly.pdbx_strand_id
1 'polypeptide(L)'
;MVANPFRIKVVSGGWNPPPDGAVGSWPWPVKMIRAVFQDPNGWSVGDYWRRASFGILNPEFDLSEVGALPMSLADLDANWLSHHRGDAIEAVLARARSEDLHVDGYDGFIALVNPPPSDAGAWGRNALLDQNGYLEFFQHEIGHVLGLDHAFGWSTGSGSAPVPYADDYCVMGYTGPQSFTVPTPPVASSVVTPLPGNFWQSGRRVSAANLYRSFPNEMSPWVTRFTTREKAIVGAASAVAEIGTPVPARPLAVISLSGTGVPGPPDPELAIEYRVPTVDDRGVTPAVVVHSIGLRGLGPGVGEVRPVVLEGTLQPVVGQSLQVQRSTVTVTSNEFPGTGLGRKPPVVVVSVSSY
;
A
#
# COMPACT_ATOMS: atom_id res chain seq x y z
N MET A 1 -16.32 10.88 2.03
CA MET A 1 -15.39 11.06 3.16
C MET A 1 -15.02 9.68 3.64
N VAL A 2 -13.73 9.41 3.76
CA VAL A 2 -13.21 8.15 4.32
C VAL A 2 -13.62 8.04 5.79
N ALA A 3 -14.00 6.85 6.25
CA ALA A 3 -14.20 6.59 7.67
C ALA A 3 -12.88 6.82 8.41
N ASN A 4 -12.91 7.69 9.43
CA ASN A 4 -11.73 8.01 10.23
C ASN A 4 -12.17 8.16 11.71
N PRO A 5 -11.89 7.17 12.57
CA PRO A 5 -11.10 5.96 12.29
C PRO A 5 -11.82 4.97 11.36
N PHE A 6 -11.03 4.16 10.64
CA PHE A 6 -11.52 3.01 9.87
C PHE A 6 -11.38 1.77 10.74
N ARG A 7 -12.49 1.20 11.20
CA ARG A 7 -12.47 0.12 12.19
C ARG A 7 -12.37 -1.23 11.51
N ILE A 8 -11.36 -2.03 11.87
CA ILE A 8 -11.10 -3.34 11.29
C ILE A 8 -11.16 -4.40 12.38
N LYS A 9 -12.04 -5.38 12.22
CA LYS A 9 -12.07 -6.56 13.11
C LYS A 9 -11.02 -7.57 12.66
N VAL A 10 -10.22 -8.09 13.58
CA VAL A 10 -9.33 -9.21 13.29
C VAL A 10 -9.79 -10.42 14.10
N VAL A 11 -9.96 -11.54 13.41
CA VAL A 11 -10.27 -12.83 14.03
C VAL A 11 -9.18 -13.82 13.66
N SER A 12 -8.67 -14.55 14.65
CA SER A 12 -7.73 -15.64 14.39
C SER A 12 -8.45 -16.99 14.36
N GLY A 13 -8.25 -17.75 13.28
CA GLY A 13 -8.88 -19.05 13.05
C GLY A 13 -7.86 -20.18 12.90
N GLY A 14 -8.17 -21.36 13.44
CA GLY A 14 -7.34 -22.55 13.39
C GLY A 14 -7.99 -23.66 12.57
N TRP A 15 -7.43 -23.98 11.40
CA TRP A 15 -7.89 -25.11 10.58
C TRP A 15 -7.80 -26.42 11.35
N ASN A 16 -8.90 -27.17 11.40
CA ASN A 16 -8.96 -28.45 12.08
C ASN A 16 -9.91 -29.42 11.35
N PRO A 17 -9.40 -30.43 10.62
CA PRO A 17 -7.99 -30.74 10.41
C PRO A 17 -7.25 -29.64 9.63
N PRO A 18 -5.92 -29.55 9.74
CA PRO A 18 -5.12 -28.62 8.92
C PRO A 18 -5.18 -28.99 7.43
N PRO A 19 -4.98 -28.02 6.52
CA PRO A 19 -4.91 -28.29 5.09
C PRO A 19 -3.67 -29.12 4.72
N ASP A 20 -3.71 -29.75 3.57
CA ASP A 20 -2.61 -30.52 2.99
C ASP A 20 -1.38 -29.62 2.78
N GLY A 21 -0.21 -30.13 3.16
CA GLY A 21 1.03 -29.35 3.08
C GLY A 21 1.17 -28.27 4.15
N ALA A 22 0.32 -28.29 5.18
CA ALA A 22 0.40 -27.32 6.27
C ALA A 22 1.79 -27.23 6.92
N VAL A 23 2.26 -26.00 7.15
CA VAL A 23 3.55 -25.72 7.80
C VAL A 23 3.31 -24.86 9.04
N GLY A 24 3.99 -25.18 10.14
CA GLY A 24 3.90 -24.38 11.36
C GLY A 24 2.55 -24.52 12.04
N SER A 25 2.42 -25.47 12.95
CA SER A 25 1.14 -25.76 13.61
C SER A 25 0.78 -24.78 14.74
N TRP A 26 1.72 -23.94 15.17
CA TRP A 26 1.53 -23.08 16.34
C TRP A 26 1.08 -21.68 15.95
N PRO A 27 -0.12 -21.25 16.39
CA PRO A 27 -0.60 -19.89 16.19
C PRO A 27 0.33 -18.86 16.86
N TRP A 28 0.39 -17.66 16.29
CA TRP A 28 1.09 -16.54 16.89
C TRP A 28 0.43 -16.16 18.22
N PRO A 29 1.21 -15.84 19.25
CA PRO A 29 0.64 -15.32 20.47
C PRO A 29 0.00 -13.94 20.20
N VAL A 30 -1.07 -13.59 20.92
CA VAL A 30 -1.78 -12.29 20.77
C VAL A 30 -0.84 -11.10 20.76
N LYS A 31 0.21 -11.11 21.60
CA LYS A 31 1.20 -10.03 21.63
C LYS A 31 1.94 -9.82 20.30
N MET A 32 2.19 -10.88 19.53
CA MET A 32 2.78 -10.78 18.20
C MET A 32 1.77 -10.18 17.22
N ILE A 33 0.51 -10.64 17.24
CA ILE A 33 -0.56 -10.09 16.40
C ILE A 33 -0.75 -8.60 16.70
N ARG A 34 -0.82 -8.21 17.98
CA ARG A 34 -0.88 -6.81 18.42
C ARG A 34 0.31 -6.00 17.92
N ALA A 35 1.52 -6.51 18.06
CA ALA A 35 2.71 -5.82 17.59
C ALA A 35 2.70 -5.59 16.07
N VAL A 36 2.23 -6.59 15.30
CA VAL A 36 2.12 -6.49 13.84
C VAL A 36 1.06 -5.49 13.41
N PHE A 37 -0.14 -5.54 13.99
CA PHE A 37 -1.26 -4.75 13.48
C PHE A 37 -1.44 -3.39 14.16
N GLN A 38 -1.27 -3.31 15.48
CA GLN A 38 -1.85 -2.23 16.29
C GLN A 38 -0.85 -1.44 17.14
N ASP A 39 0.18 -2.06 17.71
CA ASP A 39 1.01 -1.38 18.71
C ASP A 39 1.77 -0.18 18.09
N PRO A 40 1.92 0.94 18.84
CA PRO A 40 2.58 2.15 18.36
C PRO A 40 4.11 2.01 18.42
N ASN A 41 4.65 1.11 17.62
CA ASN A 41 6.06 0.69 17.63
C ASN A 41 6.87 1.25 16.45
N GLY A 42 6.26 2.10 15.62
CA GLY A 42 6.86 2.74 14.47
C GLY A 42 6.82 1.91 13.18
N TRP A 43 6.32 0.67 13.20
CA TRP A 43 6.32 -0.21 12.02
C TRP A 43 5.09 -1.12 11.89
N SER A 44 4.21 -1.15 12.89
CA SER A 44 2.95 -1.87 12.80
C SER A 44 2.15 -1.43 11.57
N VAL A 45 1.27 -2.29 11.07
CA VAL A 45 0.45 -1.98 9.90
C VAL A 45 -0.38 -0.72 10.13
N GLY A 46 -0.89 -0.50 11.34
CA GLY A 46 -1.60 0.73 11.70
C GLY A 46 -0.72 1.97 11.68
N ASP A 47 0.49 1.89 12.26
CA ASP A 47 1.47 2.97 12.25
C ASP A 47 1.93 3.31 10.83
N TYR A 48 2.18 2.29 10.00
CA TYR A 48 2.53 2.43 8.61
C TYR A 48 1.45 3.20 7.84
N TRP A 49 0.20 2.74 7.88
CA TRP A 49 -0.87 3.36 7.10
C TRP A 49 -1.17 4.78 7.53
N ARG A 50 -1.08 5.08 8.84
CA ARG A 50 -1.24 6.44 9.36
C ARG A 50 -0.18 7.39 8.79
N ARG A 51 1.10 7.01 8.79
CA ARG A 51 2.18 7.86 8.28
C ARG A 51 2.21 7.91 6.75
N ALA A 52 2.12 6.76 6.10
CA ALA A 52 2.21 6.62 4.66
C ALA A 52 1.07 7.33 3.92
N SER A 53 -0.06 7.58 4.59
CA SER A 53 -1.23 8.28 4.04
C SER A 53 -1.38 9.74 4.49
N PHE A 54 -0.37 10.34 5.14
CA PHE A 54 -0.46 11.70 5.69
C PHE A 54 -1.59 11.86 6.73
N GLY A 55 -1.95 10.77 7.43
CA GLY A 55 -3.05 10.73 8.40
C GLY A 55 -4.45 10.62 7.78
N ILE A 56 -4.57 10.48 6.45
CA ILE A 56 -5.87 10.30 5.78
C ILE A 56 -6.50 8.96 6.16
N LEU A 57 -5.68 7.91 6.16
CA LEU A 57 -6.07 6.57 6.57
C LEU A 57 -5.61 6.35 8.00
N ASN A 58 -6.56 6.05 8.88
CA ASN A 58 -6.31 5.80 10.30
C ASN A 58 -7.02 4.50 10.72
N PRO A 59 -6.44 3.33 10.35
CA PRO A 59 -7.02 2.05 10.73
C PRO A 59 -6.92 1.82 12.23
N GLU A 60 -8.01 1.33 12.82
CA GLU A 60 -8.08 0.84 14.18
C GLU A 60 -8.41 -0.65 14.17
N PHE A 61 -7.45 -1.47 14.58
CA PHE A 61 -7.61 -2.92 14.66
C PHE A 61 -8.21 -3.31 16.01
N ASP A 62 -9.35 -4.00 15.99
CA ASP A 62 -9.92 -4.64 17.16
C ASP A 62 -9.40 -6.07 17.28
N LEU A 63 -8.59 -6.29 18.32
CA LEU A 63 -7.94 -7.56 18.66
C LEU A 63 -8.49 -8.15 19.99
N SER A 64 -9.56 -7.57 20.55
CA SER A 64 -10.06 -7.91 21.89
C SER A 64 -10.42 -9.39 22.07
N GLU A 65 -10.83 -10.05 20.99
CA GLU A 65 -11.30 -11.45 20.97
C GLU A 65 -10.31 -12.40 20.28
N VAL A 66 -9.09 -11.96 19.96
CA VAL A 66 -8.11 -12.76 19.21
C VAL A 66 -7.55 -13.93 20.03
N GLY A 67 -7.65 -13.91 21.37
CA GLY A 67 -7.41 -15.07 22.25
C GLY A 67 -6.02 -15.71 22.18
N ALA A 68 -5.60 -16.43 23.23
CA ALA A 68 -4.34 -17.20 23.17
C ALA A 68 -4.44 -18.43 22.24
N LEU A 69 -5.66 -18.91 21.97
CA LEU A 69 -5.95 -19.98 21.05
C LEU A 69 -6.88 -19.44 19.97
N PRO A 70 -6.60 -19.71 18.69
CA PRO A 70 -7.48 -19.32 17.60
C PRO A 70 -8.82 -20.06 17.71
N MET A 71 -9.86 -19.43 17.19
CA MET A 71 -11.17 -20.04 17.01
C MET A 71 -11.04 -21.32 16.18
N SER A 72 -11.66 -22.42 16.61
CA SER A 72 -11.58 -23.67 15.86
C SER A 72 -12.43 -23.58 14.59
N LEU A 73 -11.80 -23.85 13.44
CA LEU A 73 -12.46 -23.98 12.15
C LEU A 73 -12.78 -25.45 11.86
N ALA A 74 -13.25 -26.17 12.88
CA ALA A 74 -13.67 -27.56 12.77
C ALA A 74 -14.87 -27.69 11.83
N ASP A 75 -14.97 -28.85 11.19
CA ASP A 75 -16.03 -29.22 10.24
C ASP A 75 -16.04 -28.40 8.93
N LEU A 76 -15.07 -27.51 8.74
CA LEU A 76 -14.82 -26.81 7.49
C LEU A 76 -13.81 -27.58 6.63
N ASP A 77 -14.03 -27.60 5.32
CA ASP A 77 -13.10 -28.22 4.37
C ASP A 77 -11.87 -27.32 4.16
N ALA A 78 -10.87 -27.47 5.01
CA ALA A 78 -9.64 -26.68 4.94
C ALA A 78 -8.89 -26.87 3.62
N ASN A 79 -8.95 -28.06 3.01
CA ASN A 79 -8.29 -28.34 1.73
C ASN A 79 -8.94 -27.56 0.59
N TRP A 80 -10.26 -27.44 0.59
CA TRP A 80 -10.94 -26.60 -0.38
C TRP A 80 -10.78 -25.11 -0.06
N LEU A 81 -11.07 -24.68 1.18
CA LEU A 81 -11.09 -23.27 1.57
C LEU A 81 -9.71 -22.60 1.47
N SER A 82 -8.63 -23.33 1.74
CA SER A 82 -7.27 -22.78 1.60
C SER A 82 -6.93 -22.35 0.16
N HIS A 83 -7.73 -22.71 -0.84
CA HIS A 83 -7.58 -22.28 -2.24
C HIS A 83 -8.66 -21.31 -2.71
N HIS A 84 -9.61 -20.95 -1.84
CA HIS A 84 -10.77 -20.11 -2.19
C HIS A 84 -10.92 -18.97 -1.18
N ARG A 85 -10.11 -17.92 -1.36
CA ARG A 85 -10.02 -16.78 -0.44
C ARG A 85 -11.36 -16.21 0.03
N GLY A 86 -12.25 -15.90 -0.92
CA GLY A 86 -13.56 -15.31 -0.62
C GLY A 86 -14.40 -16.23 0.28
N ASP A 87 -14.45 -17.51 -0.06
CA ASP A 87 -15.22 -18.50 0.70
C ASP A 87 -14.62 -18.78 2.07
N ALA A 88 -13.29 -18.78 2.19
CA ALA A 88 -12.60 -18.89 3.48
C ALA A 88 -12.91 -17.71 4.41
N ILE A 89 -12.91 -16.47 3.89
CA ILE A 89 -13.28 -15.28 4.65
C ILE A 89 -14.73 -15.41 5.16
N GLU A 90 -15.67 -15.78 4.29
CA GLU A 90 -17.07 -15.96 4.68
C GLU A 90 -17.26 -17.08 5.70
N ALA A 91 -16.51 -18.18 5.57
CA ALA A 91 -16.55 -19.28 6.53
C ALA A 91 -16.04 -18.86 7.92
N VAL A 92 -14.94 -18.10 7.99
CA VAL A 92 -14.42 -17.56 9.26
C VAL A 92 -15.39 -16.55 9.86
N LEU A 93 -15.99 -15.67 9.04
CA LEU A 93 -17.04 -14.74 9.49
C LEU A 93 -18.26 -15.47 10.06
N ALA A 94 -18.76 -16.49 9.35
CA ALA A 94 -19.90 -17.29 9.78
C ALA A 94 -19.59 -18.02 11.10
N ARG A 95 -18.38 -18.57 11.23
CA ARG A 95 -17.93 -19.21 12.47
C ARG A 95 -17.84 -18.20 13.61
N ALA A 96 -17.25 -17.03 13.39
CA ALA A 96 -17.16 -15.97 14.40
C ALA A 96 -18.54 -15.55 14.92
N ARG A 97 -19.52 -15.37 14.02
CA ARG A 97 -20.91 -15.10 14.40
C ARG A 97 -21.53 -16.24 15.21
N SER A 98 -21.25 -17.49 14.87
CA SER A 98 -21.76 -18.66 15.61
C SER A 98 -21.17 -18.78 17.02
N GLU A 99 -20.00 -18.20 17.26
CA GLU A 99 -19.34 -18.12 18.57
C GLU A 99 -19.64 -16.79 19.30
N ASP A 100 -20.64 -16.04 18.85
CA ASP A 100 -21.08 -14.76 19.43
C ASP A 100 -19.99 -13.66 19.44
N LEU A 101 -19.02 -13.75 18.51
CA LEU A 101 -18.03 -12.70 18.31
C LEU A 101 -18.66 -11.52 17.57
N HIS A 102 -18.41 -10.31 18.06
CA HIS A 102 -18.92 -9.11 17.42
C HIS A 102 -18.09 -8.75 16.18
N VAL A 103 -18.61 -9.11 15.01
CA VAL A 103 -17.96 -8.87 13.70
C VAL A 103 -18.71 -7.88 12.80
N ASP A 104 -19.99 -7.60 13.09
CA ASP A 104 -20.79 -6.66 12.33
C ASP A 104 -20.52 -5.20 12.75
N GLY A 105 -20.72 -4.23 11.86
CA GLY A 105 -20.53 -2.80 12.15
C GLY A 105 -19.07 -2.30 12.05
N TYR A 106 -18.14 -3.16 11.65
CA TYR A 106 -16.79 -2.77 11.26
C TYR A 106 -16.72 -2.39 9.78
N ASP A 107 -15.76 -1.54 9.41
CA ASP A 107 -15.54 -1.08 8.03
C ASP A 107 -14.81 -2.13 7.17
N GLY A 108 -14.11 -3.07 7.81
CA GLY A 108 -13.43 -4.21 7.19
C GLY A 108 -13.15 -5.35 8.18
N PHE A 109 -12.76 -6.50 7.64
CA PHE A 109 -12.53 -7.73 8.41
C PHE A 109 -11.25 -8.46 7.97
N ILE A 110 -10.51 -9.01 8.93
CA ILE A 110 -9.32 -9.83 8.69
C ILE A 110 -9.51 -11.20 9.33
N ALA A 111 -9.49 -12.24 8.50
CA ALA A 111 -9.33 -13.62 8.92
C ALA A 111 -7.83 -13.98 8.95
N LEU A 112 -7.24 -14.07 10.14
CA LEU A 112 -5.86 -14.54 10.33
C LEU A 112 -5.85 -16.04 10.63
N VAL A 113 -5.60 -16.87 9.63
CA VAL A 113 -5.72 -18.32 9.73
C VAL A 113 -4.38 -19.03 9.97
N ASN A 114 -4.45 -20.18 10.63
CA ASN A 114 -3.32 -21.06 10.92
C ASN A 114 -3.76 -22.54 10.89
N PRO A 115 -2.90 -23.49 10.52
CA PRO A 115 -1.60 -23.28 9.86
C PRO A 115 -1.77 -22.83 8.40
N PRO A 116 -0.80 -22.10 7.84
CA PRO A 116 -0.69 -21.93 6.39
C PRO A 116 -0.42 -23.29 5.71
N PRO A 117 -0.62 -23.43 4.38
CA PRO A 117 -0.91 -22.36 3.42
C PRO A 117 -2.39 -21.97 3.34
N SER A 118 -2.64 -20.75 2.89
CA SER A 118 -3.92 -20.28 2.39
C SER A 118 -3.71 -19.42 1.13
N ASP A 119 -4.76 -19.22 0.33
CA ASP A 119 -4.84 -18.22 -0.74
C ASP A 119 -4.94 -16.82 -0.11
N ALA A 120 -3.89 -16.44 0.62
CA ALA A 120 -3.83 -15.21 1.37
C ALA A 120 -3.92 -14.01 0.43
N GLY A 121 -4.70 -13.02 0.87
CA GLY A 121 -4.84 -11.71 0.25
C GLY A 121 -6.20 -11.09 0.53
N ALA A 122 -6.48 -9.97 -0.13
CA ALA A 122 -7.71 -9.22 0.03
C ALA A 122 -8.82 -9.71 -0.92
N TRP A 123 -10.06 -9.54 -0.47
CA TRP A 123 -11.28 -9.74 -1.23
C TRP A 123 -12.33 -8.70 -0.79
N GLY A 124 -12.63 -7.75 -1.67
CA GLY A 124 -13.46 -6.60 -1.31
C GLY A 124 -12.81 -5.78 -0.19
N ARG A 125 -13.53 -5.56 0.91
CA ARG A 125 -13.03 -4.86 2.12
C ARG A 125 -12.51 -5.80 3.21
N ASN A 126 -12.29 -7.06 2.86
CA ASN A 126 -11.84 -8.09 3.79
C ASN A 126 -10.52 -8.69 3.33
N ALA A 127 -9.80 -9.35 4.24
CA ALA A 127 -8.58 -10.07 3.91
C ALA A 127 -8.52 -11.43 4.62
N LEU A 128 -7.99 -12.42 3.90
CA LEU A 128 -7.51 -13.68 4.45
C LEU A 128 -5.99 -13.57 4.56
N LEU A 129 -5.45 -13.71 5.75
CA LEU A 129 -4.01 -13.67 6.00
C LEU A 129 -3.60 -14.94 6.73
N ASP A 130 -2.34 -15.34 6.56
CA ASP A 130 -1.76 -16.44 7.32
C ASP A 130 -0.34 -16.10 7.79
N GLN A 131 0.25 -17.01 8.57
CA GLN A 131 1.54 -16.81 9.22
C GLN A 131 2.75 -16.98 8.29
N ASN A 132 2.55 -17.36 7.01
CA ASN A 132 3.60 -17.38 5.99
C ASN A 132 3.80 -16.01 5.33
N GLY A 133 2.90 -15.05 5.57
CA GLY A 133 3.07 -13.68 5.11
C GLY A 133 4.27 -12.96 5.75
N TYR A 134 4.59 -11.80 5.21
CA TYR A 134 5.60 -10.86 5.73
C TYR A 134 4.98 -9.46 5.85
N LEU A 135 5.66 -8.57 6.57
CA LEU A 135 5.11 -7.28 6.98
C LEU A 135 4.60 -6.43 5.81
N GLU A 136 5.38 -6.32 4.73
CA GLU A 136 4.97 -5.55 3.55
C GLU A 136 3.77 -6.16 2.81
N PHE A 137 3.63 -7.48 2.82
CA PHE A 137 2.42 -8.14 2.29
C PHE A 137 1.19 -7.76 3.13
N PHE A 138 1.29 -7.80 4.45
CA PHE A 138 0.17 -7.32 5.28
C PHE A 138 -0.15 -5.85 5.04
N GLN A 139 0.87 -4.99 4.87
CA GLN A 139 0.65 -3.60 4.49
C GLN A 139 -0.11 -3.50 3.16
N HIS A 140 0.30 -4.24 2.12
CA HIS A 140 -0.36 -4.30 0.81
C HIS A 140 -1.83 -4.72 0.92
N GLU A 141 -2.11 -5.86 1.57
CA GLU A 141 -3.47 -6.38 1.66
C GLU A 141 -4.39 -5.48 2.49
N ILE A 142 -3.85 -4.83 3.53
CA ILE A 142 -4.63 -3.83 4.28
C ILE A 142 -4.89 -2.59 3.42
N GLY A 143 -4.05 -2.27 2.44
CA GLY A 143 -4.34 -1.23 1.46
C GLY A 143 -5.64 -1.49 0.69
N HIS A 144 -5.87 -2.73 0.27
CA HIS A 144 -7.13 -3.14 -0.36
C HIS A 144 -8.32 -3.05 0.60
N VAL A 145 -8.15 -3.50 1.85
CA VAL A 145 -9.18 -3.34 2.90
C VAL A 145 -9.56 -1.87 3.10
N LEU A 146 -8.58 -0.96 3.01
CA LEU A 146 -8.77 0.49 3.11
C LEU A 146 -9.33 1.13 1.83
N GLY A 147 -9.53 0.36 0.75
CA GLY A 147 -10.14 0.82 -0.49
C GLY A 147 -9.17 1.34 -1.54
N LEU A 148 -7.89 0.98 -1.46
CA LEU A 148 -6.92 1.23 -2.52
C LEU A 148 -6.92 0.07 -3.52
N ASP A 149 -6.83 0.39 -4.81
CA ASP A 149 -6.58 -0.63 -5.83
C ASP A 149 -5.07 -0.74 -6.12
N HIS A 150 -4.69 -1.66 -7.00
CA HIS A 150 -3.29 -1.83 -7.38
C HIS A 150 -2.72 -0.56 -8.03
N ALA A 151 -1.40 -0.41 -7.88
CA ALA A 151 -0.61 0.43 -8.76
C ALA A 151 0.09 -0.45 -9.81
N PHE A 152 0.11 0.00 -11.05
CA PHE A 152 0.64 -0.77 -12.17
C PHE A 152 1.97 -0.19 -12.62
N GLY A 153 2.76 -0.99 -13.31
CA GLY A 153 3.91 -0.52 -14.05
C GLY A 153 4.16 -1.35 -15.30
N TRP A 154 5.29 -1.09 -15.94
CA TRP A 154 5.65 -1.76 -17.18
C TRP A 154 6.56 -2.95 -16.86
N SER A 155 6.09 -4.18 -17.10
CA SER A 155 6.94 -5.36 -17.00
C SER A 155 7.96 -5.37 -18.13
N THR A 156 9.19 -5.77 -17.79
CA THR A 156 10.27 -6.00 -18.76
C THR A 156 9.85 -7.11 -19.73
N GLY A 157 9.37 -6.73 -20.91
CA GLY A 157 9.02 -7.66 -22.00
C GLY A 157 7.56 -7.65 -22.44
N SER A 158 6.63 -7.08 -21.66
CA SER A 158 5.23 -6.94 -22.08
C SER A 158 4.97 -5.54 -22.66
N GLY A 159 5.29 -5.35 -23.94
CA GLY A 159 5.10 -4.07 -24.63
C GLY A 159 3.63 -3.66 -24.88
N SER A 160 2.65 -4.40 -24.36
CA SER A 160 1.24 -4.24 -24.72
C SER A 160 0.34 -3.61 -23.64
N ALA A 161 0.63 -3.81 -22.35
CA ALA A 161 -0.17 -3.25 -21.25
C ALA A 161 0.63 -3.15 -19.93
N PRO A 162 0.32 -2.16 -19.07
CA PRO A 162 0.79 -2.16 -17.69
C PRO A 162 0.27 -3.37 -16.93
N VAL A 163 1.08 -3.92 -16.02
CA VAL A 163 0.73 -5.08 -15.20
C VAL A 163 0.74 -4.69 -13.71
N PRO A 164 -0.08 -5.35 -12.88
CA PRO A 164 0.04 -5.17 -11.43
C PRO A 164 1.42 -5.65 -10.99
N TYR A 165 1.85 -5.26 -9.79
CA TYR A 165 3.11 -5.74 -9.22
C TYR A 165 4.34 -5.34 -10.04
N ALA A 166 4.31 -4.15 -10.65
CA ALA A 166 5.40 -3.59 -11.43
C ALA A 166 5.68 -2.11 -11.10
N ASP A 167 5.19 -1.61 -9.96
CA ASP A 167 5.50 -0.28 -9.44
C ASP A 167 6.30 -0.40 -8.14
N ASP A 168 7.62 -0.31 -8.27
CA ASP A 168 8.59 -0.39 -7.17
C ASP A 168 8.47 0.75 -6.14
N TYR A 169 7.71 1.81 -6.47
CA TYR A 169 7.54 2.99 -5.62
C TYR A 169 6.19 3.00 -4.89
N CYS A 170 5.33 2.00 -5.06
CA CYS A 170 4.06 1.93 -4.37
C CYS A 170 3.88 0.59 -3.67
N VAL A 171 3.45 0.61 -2.41
CA VAL A 171 3.06 -0.63 -1.71
C VAL A 171 1.94 -1.37 -2.44
N MET A 172 1.03 -0.65 -3.11
CA MET A 172 -0.01 -1.26 -3.94
C MET A 172 0.49 -1.72 -5.32
N GLY A 173 1.74 -1.41 -5.66
CA GLY A 173 2.45 -1.92 -6.83
C GLY A 173 3.36 -3.10 -6.54
N TYR A 174 3.17 -3.72 -5.36
CA TYR A 174 3.98 -4.74 -4.72
C TYR A 174 4.73 -5.69 -5.67
N THR A 175 6.06 -5.59 -5.73
CA THR A 175 6.93 -6.38 -6.64
C THR A 175 7.68 -7.50 -5.93
N GLY A 176 7.41 -7.74 -4.64
CA GLY A 176 8.27 -8.55 -3.78
C GLY A 176 8.74 -7.79 -2.53
N PRO A 177 9.48 -8.44 -1.62
CA PRO A 177 10.01 -7.81 -0.42
C PRO A 177 11.02 -6.70 -0.73
N GLN A 178 10.92 -5.56 -0.04
CA GLN A 178 11.87 -4.45 -0.17
C GLN A 178 13.22 -4.67 0.52
N SER A 179 14.21 -3.87 0.13
CA SER A 179 15.59 -3.96 0.65
C SER A 179 15.76 -3.52 2.10
N PHE A 180 14.86 -2.70 2.64
CA PHE A 180 14.93 -2.24 4.03
C PHE A 180 14.29 -3.25 4.99
N THR A 181 15.02 -3.61 6.04
CA THR A 181 14.54 -4.51 7.10
C THR A 181 14.30 -3.71 8.38
N VAL A 182 13.06 -3.75 8.87
CA VAL A 182 12.70 -3.25 10.21
C VAL A 182 13.47 -4.07 11.25
N PRO A 183 14.09 -3.45 12.27
CA PRO A 183 14.76 -4.19 13.33
C PRO A 183 13.80 -5.19 13.99
N THR A 184 14.19 -6.46 14.02
CA THR A 184 13.38 -7.53 14.62
C THR A 184 13.02 -7.17 16.06
N PRO A 185 11.73 -7.02 16.39
CA PRO A 185 11.29 -6.62 17.72
C PRO A 185 11.44 -7.77 18.72
N PRO A 186 11.63 -7.50 20.03
CA PRO A 186 11.74 -8.55 21.05
C PRO A 186 10.57 -9.52 21.09
N VAL A 187 9.35 -9.07 20.74
CA VAL A 187 8.15 -9.92 20.70
C VAL A 187 8.28 -11.09 19.71
N ALA A 188 9.12 -10.98 18.67
CA ALA A 188 9.37 -12.05 17.72
C ALA A 188 9.95 -13.31 18.39
N SER A 189 10.68 -13.16 19.50
CA SER A 189 11.23 -14.28 20.29
C SER A 189 10.16 -15.18 20.91
N SER A 190 8.89 -14.73 20.92
CA SER A 190 7.78 -15.49 21.47
C SER A 190 7.00 -16.32 20.45
N VAL A 191 7.37 -16.23 19.17
CA VAL A 191 6.78 -17.03 18.12
C VAL A 191 7.46 -18.39 18.09
N VAL A 192 6.67 -19.47 18.17
CA VAL A 192 7.18 -20.85 18.18
C VAL A 192 7.60 -21.29 16.79
N THR A 193 6.76 -21.02 15.78
CA THR A 193 7.08 -21.29 14.38
C THR A 193 7.98 -20.17 13.84
N PRO A 194 9.16 -20.48 13.27
CA PRO A 194 10.04 -19.47 12.71
C PRO A 194 9.32 -18.62 11.65
N LEU A 195 9.46 -17.30 11.75
CA LEU A 195 8.98 -16.38 10.73
C LEU A 195 9.82 -16.54 9.44
N PRO A 196 9.26 -16.25 8.25
CA PRO A 196 10.04 -16.10 7.02
C PRO A 196 11.25 -15.17 7.22
N GLY A 197 12.40 -15.47 6.60
CA GLY A 197 13.62 -14.69 6.80
C GLY A 197 13.51 -13.21 6.38
N ASN A 198 12.58 -12.93 5.46
CA ASN A 198 12.21 -11.61 4.97
C ASN A 198 10.99 -11.00 5.68
N PHE A 199 10.51 -11.58 6.79
CA PHE A 199 9.29 -11.11 7.47
C PHE A 199 9.29 -9.62 7.75
N TRP A 200 10.42 -9.10 8.22
CA TRP A 200 10.57 -7.70 8.63
C TRP A 200 10.95 -6.76 7.48
N GLN A 201 11.00 -7.25 6.23
CA GLN A 201 11.26 -6.41 5.07
C GLN A 201 10.01 -5.58 4.73
N SER A 202 10.19 -4.26 4.71
CA SER A 202 9.15 -3.26 4.46
C SER A 202 9.87 -1.96 4.18
N GLY A 203 9.67 -1.34 3.03
CA GLY A 203 10.50 -0.18 2.68
C GLY A 203 9.95 0.76 1.63
N ARG A 204 8.68 0.61 1.24
CA ARG A 204 8.01 1.51 0.30
C ARG A 204 6.70 2.01 0.88
N ARG A 205 6.41 3.31 0.76
CA ARG A 205 5.07 3.83 1.04
C ARG A 205 4.10 3.57 -0.11
N VAL A 206 2.80 3.73 0.16
CA VAL A 206 1.80 3.97 -0.89
C VAL A 206 2.15 5.24 -1.68
N SER A 207 2.01 5.20 -3.01
CA SER A 207 2.22 6.40 -3.84
C SER A 207 1.15 7.44 -3.57
N ALA A 208 1.55 8.71 -3.56
CA ALA A 208 0.61 9.81 -3.38
C ALA A 208 -0.40 9.87 -4.53
N ALA A 209 -0.02 9.39 -5.73
CA ALA A 209 -0.91 9.22 -6.87
C ALA A 209 -2.08 8.27 -6.56
N ASN A 210 -1.84 7.13 -5.90
CA ASN A 210 -2.90 6.17 -5.56
C ASN A 210 -3.82 6.70 -4.46
N LEU A 211 -3.26 7.38 -3.45
CA LEU A 211 -4.05 8.11 -2.46
C LEU A 211 -4.92 9.18 -3.11
N TYR A 212 -4.36 9.98 -4.03
CA TYR A 212 -5.10 11.05 -4.70
C TYR A 212 -6.22 10.52 -5.58
N ARG A 213 -5.98 9.42 -6.31
CA ARG A 213 -7.01 8.76 -7.12
C ARG A 213 -8.17 8.27 -6.25
N SER A 214 -7.86 7.63 -5.13
CA SER A 214 -8.85 6.92 -4.30
C SER A 214 -9.55 7.88 -3.32
N PHE A 215 -8.86 8.92 -2.85
CA PHE A 215 -9.33 9.89 -1.84
C PHE A 215 -9.04 11.34 -2.28
N PRO A 216 -9.60 11.81 -3.40
CA PRO A 216 -9.22 13.09 -4.01
C PRO A 216 -9.55 14.30 -3.13
N ASN A 217 -10.60 14.22 -2.31
CA ASN A 217 -11.00 15.31 -1.41
C ASN A 217 -10.04 15.43 -0.23
N GLU A 218 -9.71 14.29 0.38
CA GLU A 218 -8.80 14.18 1.51
C GLU A 218 -7.36 14.51 1.11
N MET A 219 -6.96 14.15 -0.11
CA MET A 219 -5.64 14.51 -0.67
C MET A 219 -5.55 15.95 -1.15
N SER A 220 -6.66 16.68 -1.33
CA SER A 220 -6.64 18.03 -1.89
C SER A 220 -5.68 19.02 -1.18
N PRO A 221 -5.49 19.00 0.15
CA PRO A 221 -4.51 19.87 0.83
C PRO A 221 -3.05 19.49 0.54
N TRP A 222 -2.81 18.29 0.02
CA TRP A 222 -1.50 17.69 -0.24
C TRP A 222 -1.12 17.72 -1.72
N VAL A 223 -1.92 18.37 -2.56
CA VAL A 223 -1.73 18.41 -4.02
C VAL A 223 -1.48 19.82 -4.51
N THR A 224 -0.42 19.99 -5.30
CA THR A 224 -0.20 21.17 -6.14
C THR A 224 -0.75 20.87 -7.53
N ARG A 225 -1.86 21.51 -7.92
CA ARG A 225 -2.31 21.50 -9.32
C ARG A 225 -1.57 22.57 -10.10
N PHE A 226 -1.12 22.24 -11.31
CA PHE A 226 -0.40 23.17 -12.17
C PHE A 226 -0.68 22.90 -13.65
N THR A 227 -0.34 23.87 -14.50
CA THR A 227 -0.51 23.82 -15.95
C THR A 227 0.84 23.68 -16.67
N THR A 228 0.82 23.45 -17.98
CA THR A 228 2.04 23.32 -18.80
C THR A 228 2.89 24.60 -18.89
N ARG A 229 2.37 25.74 -18.42
CA ARG A 229 3.09 27.02 -18.38
C ARG A 229 3.71 27.30 -17.01
N GLU A 230 3.44 26.44 -16.03
CA GLU A 230 3.82 26.63 -14.64
C GLU A 230 4.89 25.62 -14.21
N LYS A 231 5.51 25.92 -13.08
CA LYS A 231 6.40 25.00 -12.38
C LYS A 231 5.76 24.58 -11.08
N ALA A 232 5.93 23.33 -10.69
CA ALA A 232 5.47 22.81 -9.41
C ALA A 232 6.66 22.50 -8.50
N ILE A 233 6.56 22.89 -7.22
CA ILE A 233 7.52 22.52 -6.18
C ILE A 233 6.99 21.26 -5.49
N VAL A 234 7.72 20.16 -5.61
CA VAL A 234 7.37 18.85 -5.08
C VAL A 234 8.30 18.51 -3.92
N GLY A 235 7.73 18.37 -2.74
CA GLY A 235 8.44 17.94 -1.54
C GLY A 235 8.53 16.43 -1.45
N ALA A 236 9.62 15.92 -0.87
CA ALA A 236 9.78 14.49 -0.67
C ALA A 236 8.70 13.94 0.28
N ALA A 237 7.91 12.96 -0.17
CA ALA A 237 6.68 12.58 0.51
C ALA A 237 6.88 12.12 1.98
N SER A 238 7.90 11.32 2.29
CA SER A 238 8.22 10.91 3.67
C SER A 238 8.53 12.10 4.54
N ALA A 239 9.39 12.97 4.02
CA ALA A 239 9.89 14.10 4.78
C ALA A 239 8.76 15.11 5.03
N VAL A 240 7.83 15.27 4.09
CA VAL A 240 6.63 16.09 4.27
C VAL A 240 5.68 15.47 5.31
N ALA A 241 5.48 14.15 5.31
CA ALA A 241 4.64 13.48 6.30
C ALA A 241 5.19 13.64 7.73
N GLU A 242 6.52 13.62 7.90
CA GLU A 242 7.19 13.70 9.21
C GLU A 242 7.42 15.12 9.72
N ILE A 243 7.96 15.99 8.87
CA ILE A 243 8.42 17.34 9.25
C ILE A 243 7.29 18.36 9.04
N GLY A 244 6.28 18.01 8.26
CA GLY A 244 5.28 18.92 7.74
C GLY A 244 5.72 19.61 6.45
N THR A 245 4.78 20.30 5.80
CA THR A 245 5.04 21.05 4.56
C THR A 245 5.70 22.40 4.86
N PRO A 246 6.94 22.67 4.40
CA PRO A 246 7.37 24.04 4.22
C PRO A 246 6.52 24.60 3.09
N VAL A 247 5.66 25.56 3.37
CA VAL A 247 4.95 26.29 2.31
C VAL A 247 6.01 26.83 1.34
N PRO A 248 5.97 26.49 0.03
CA PRO A 248 4.86 25.93 -0.76
C PRO A 248 4.98 24.44 -1.19
N ALA A 249 5.93 23.66 -0.68
CA ALA A 249 6.17 22.29 -1.15
C ALA A 249 5.05 21.32 -0.73
N ARG A 250 4.44 20.63 -1.70
CA ARG A 250 3.45 19.55 -1.48
C ARG A 250 4.02 18.20 -1.93
N PRO A 251 3.57 17.07 -1.35
CA PRO A 251 4.11 15.75 -1.70
C PRO A 251 3.75 15.30 -3.13
N LEU A 252 2.69 15.87 -3.72
CA LEU A 252 2.22 15.53 -5.05
C LEU A 252 1.95 16.77 -5.90
N ALA A 253 2.44 16.76 -7.14
CA ALA A 253 2.02 17.70 -8.19
C ALA A 253 1.18 16.99 -9.24
N VAL A 254 0.06 17.59 -9.65
CA VAL A 254 -0.87 17.00 -10.63
C VAL A 254 -1.12 17.96 -11.77
N ILE A 255 -1.10 17.44 -12.99
CA ILE A 255 -1.50 18.14 -14.21
C ILE A 255 -2.50 17.29 -14.99
N SER A 256 -3.62 17.90 -15.40
CA SER A 256 -4.61 17.26 -16.27
C SER A 256 -4.15 17.32 -17.73
N LEU A 257 -4.22 16.20 -18.43
CA LEU A 257 -3.87 16.05 -19.84
C LEU A 257 -5.13 16.16 -20.71
N SER A 258 -5.74 17.35 -20.72
CA SER A 258 -6.89 17.65 -21.58
C SER A 258 -6.52 17.47 -23.06
N GLY A 259 -7.40 16.83 -23.85
CA GLY A 259 -7.22 16.72 -25.31
C GLY A 259 -6.35 15.54 -25.79
N THR A 260 -6.06 14.56 -24.93
CA THR A 260 -5.30 13.33 -25.28
C THR A 260 -6.09 12.32 -26.13
N GLY A 261 -7.37 12.57 -26.40
CA GLY A 261 -8.23 11.67 -27.20
C GLY A 261 -8.64 10.40 -26.48
N VAL A 262 -8.36 10.27 -25.18
CA VAL A 262 -8.89 9.21 -24.31
C VAL A 262 -10.37 9.52 -24.04
N PRO A 263 -11.33 8.63 -24.37
CA PRO A 263 -12.74 8.88 -24.14
C PRO A 263 -13.10 8.83 -22.66
N GLY A 264 -13.90 9.80 -22.20
CA GLY A 264 -14.60 9.76 -20.91
C GLY A 264 -14.04 10.74 -19.87
N PRO A 265 -14.89 11.50 -19.16
CA PRO A 265 -14.46 12.24 -17.99
C PRO A 265 -14.21 11.30 -16.80
N PRO A 266 -13.36 11.70 -15.84
CA PRO A 266 -12.48 12.87 -15.89
C PRO A 266 -11.24 12.65 -16.78
N ASP A 267 -10.64 13.75 -17.24
CA ASP A 267 -9.42 13.74 -18.05
C ASP A 267 -8.30 12.91 -17.39
N PRO A 268 -7.43 12.26 -18.18
CA PRO A 268 -6.25 11.61 -17.64
C PRO A 268 -5.30 12.63 -17.03
N GLU A 269 -4.55 12.22 -16.00
CA GLU A 269 -3.68 13.10 -15.24
C GLU A 269 -2.26 12.53 -15.18
N LEU A 270 -1.25 13.40 -15.10
CA LEU A 270 0.07 13.04 -14.60
C LEU A 270 0.19 13.47 -13.14
N ALA A 271 0.70 12.56 -12.33
CA ALA A 271 0.93 12.67 -10.91
C ALA A 271 2.44 12.54 -10.66
N ILE A 272 3.06 13.57 -10.14
CA ILE A 272 4.52 13.67 -9.97
C ILE A 272 4.85 13.81 -8.49
N GLU A 273 5.62 12.88 -7.97
CA GLU A 273 6.04 12.83 -6.57
C GLU A 273 7.56 12.76 -6.46
N TYR A 274 8.11 13.28 -5.37
CA TYR A 274 9.53 13.13 -5.06
C TYR A 274 9.69 12.10 -3.93
N ARG A 275 10.52 11.08 -4.17
CA ARG A 275 10.74 9.96 -3.25
C ARG A 275 12.20 9.93 -2.84
N VAL A 276 12.45 9.78 -1.53
CA VAL A 276 13.79 9.71 -0.93
C VAL A 276 13.79 8.63 0.14
N PRO A 277 14.94 7.96 0.41
CA PRO A 277 15.01 6.79 1.27
C PRO A 277 14.92 7.11 2.76
N THR A 278 13.78 7.66 3.20
CA THR A 278 13.52 8.05 4.59
C THR A 278 12.21 7.48 5.10
N VAL A 279 12.18 7.16 6.39
CA VAL A 279 11.00 6.59 7.10
C VAL A 279 10.44 5.37 6.36
N ASP A 280 9.22 5.44 5.84
CA ASP A 280 8.54 4.33 5.17
C ASP A 280 9.06 4.07 3.75
N ASP A 281 9.97 4.91 3.24
CA ASP A 281 10.62 4.76 1.94
C ASP A 281 12.07 4.27 2.00
N ARG A 282 12.56 3.82 3.15
CA ARG A 282 13.99 3.44 3.29
C ARG A 282 14.46 2.39 2.28
N GLY A 283 13.56 1.64 1.66
CA GLY A 283 13.87 0.66 0.61
C GLY A 283 13.89 1.21 -0.81
N VAL A 284 13.42 2.45 -1.06
CA VAL A 284 13.31 3.01 -2.41
C VAL A 284 14.58 3.73 -2.85
N THR A 285 14.88 3.68 -4.15
CA THR A 285 15.93 4.53 -4.74
C THR A 285 15.41 5.96 -4.86
N PRO A 286 16.18 7.00 -4.45
CA PRO A 286 15.71 8.37 -4.59
C PRO A 286 15.42 8.75 -6.05
N ALA A 287 14.23 9.25 -6.33
CA ALA A 287 13.79 9.60 -7.68
C ALA A 287 12.62 10.59 -7.65
N VAL A 288 12.47 11.34 -8.74
CA VAL A 288 11.17 11.93 -9.09
C VAL A 288 10.38 10.87 -9.84
N VAL A 289 9.26 10.45 -9.28
CA VAL A 289 8.43 9.37 -9.79
C VAL A 289 7.26 10.00 -10.53
N VAL A 290 6.99 9.49 -11.73
CA VAL A 290 5.91 9.96 -12.58
C VAL A 290 4.90 8.84 -12.76
N HIS A 291 3.71 9.05 -12.22
CA HIS A 291 2.56 8.20 -12.46
C HIS A 291 1.60 8.87 -13.44
N SER A 292 0.87 8.07 -14.20
CA SER A 292 -0.35 8.51 -14.89
C SER A 292 -1.59 7.95 -14.19
N ILE A 293 -2.70 8.67 -14.28
CA ILE A 293 -3.99 8.25 -13.73
C ILE A 293 -5.01 8.25 -14.86
N GLY A 294 -5.54 7.08 -15.19
CA GLY A 294 -6.53 6.89 -16.26
C GLY A 294 -6.03 7.15 -17.68
N LEU A 295 -4.72 7.29 -17.87
CA LEU A 295 -4.11 7.44 -19.20
C LEU A 295 -3.97 6.11 -19.94
N ARG A 296 -3.79 5.01 -19.19
CA ARG A 296 -3.54 3.68 -19.74
C ARG A 296 -4.74 2.76 -19.50
N GLY A 297 -5.05 1.95 -20.50
CA GLY A 297 -5.91 0.78 -20.33
C GLY A 297 -5.07 -0.42 -19.85
N LEU A 298 -5.67 -1.29 -19.04
CA LEU A 298 -5.01 -2.46 -18.46
C LEU A 298 -5.14 -3.73 -19.31
N GLY A 299 -5.82 -3.63 -20.44
CA GLY A 299 -6.17 -4.79 -21.27
C GLY A 299 -7.39 -5.56 -20.75
N PRO A 300 -7.75 -6.67 -21.42
CA PRO A 300 -8.94 -7.44 -21.08
C PRO A 300 -8.77 -8.18 -19.74
N GLY A 301 -9.86 -8.27 -18.98
CA GLY A 301 -9.92 -9.06 -17.74
C GLY A 301 -9.49 -8.32 -16.47
N VAL A 302 -9.02 -7.07 -16.56
CA VAL A 302 -8.68 -6.25 -15.40
C VAL A 302 -9.78 -5.21 -15.18
N GLY A 303 -10.43 -5.27 -14.01
CA GLY A 303 -11.61 -4.47 -13.68
C GLY A 303 -11.33 -3.07 -13.13
N GLU A 304 -10.08 -2.72 -12.88
CA GLU A 304 -9.73 -1.45 -12.24
C GLU A 304 -9.93 -0.26 -13.17
N VAL A 305 -10.69 0.73 -12.67
CA VAL A 305 -11.05 1.94 -13.42
C VAL A 305 -10.04 3.04 -13.10
N ARG A 306 -9.59 3.75 -14.15
CA ARG A 306 -8.58 4.82 -14.09
C ARG A 306 -7.33 4.41 -13.29
N PRO A 307 -6.60 3.38 -13.71
CA PRO A 307 -5.45 2.87 -12.96
C PRO A 307 -4.39 3.94 -12.74
N VAL A 308 -3.68 3.81 -11.61
CA VAL A 308 -2.40 4.50 -11.40
C VAL A 308 -1.31 3.66 -12.05
N VAL A 309 -0.57 4.24 -12.99
CA VAL A 309 0.50 3.54 -13.72
C VAL A 309 1.81 4.29 -13.56
N LEU A 310 2.86 3.61 -13.10
CA LEU A 310 4.23 4.12 -13.11
C LEU A 310 4.70 4.25 -14.57
N GLU A 311 4.84 5.49 -15.03
CA GLU A 311 5.33 5.80 -16.39
C GLU A 311 6.85 5.81 -16.43
N GLY A 312 7.49 6.09 -15.29
CA GLY A 312 8.94 6.03 -15.16
C GLY A 312 9.45 6.89 -14.02
N THR A 313 10.77 6.99 -13.95
CA THR A 313 11.48 7.75 -12.92
C THR A 313 12.51 8.68 -13.54
N LEU A 314 12.78 9.77 -12.85
CA LEU A 314 13.83 10.72 -13.16
C LEU A 314 14.80 10.78 -12.00
N GLN A 315 16.09 10.83 -12.32
CA GLN A 315 17.08 11.25 -11.34
C GLN A 315 16.76 12.70 -10.90
N PRO A 316 16.90 13.05 -9.61
CA PRO A 316 16.58 14.39 -9.10
C PRO A 316 17.69 15.39 -9.47
N VAL A 317 17.98 15.52 -10.76
CA VAL A 317 19.05 16.33 -11.35
C VAL A 317 18.44 17.25 -12.40
N VAL A 318 18.83 18.52 -12.38
CA VAL A 318 18.33 19.53 -13.34
C VAL A 318 18.59 19.10 -14.78
N GLY A 319 17.58 19.22 -15.63
CA GLY A 319 17.61 18.85 -17.04
C GLY A 319 17.21 17.40 -17.33
N GLN A 320 17.04 16.55 -16.31
CA GLN A 320 16.48 15.21 -16.50
C GLN A 320 15.03 15.31 -16.97
N SER A 321 14.67 14.50 -17.97
CA SER A 321 13.33 14.52 -18.55
C SER A 321 12.81 13.13 -18.94
N LEU A 322 11.50 12.97 -18.86
CA LEU A 322 10.76 11.74 -19.16
C LEU A 322 9.63 12.10 -20.10
N GLN A 323 9.56 11.39 -21.22
CA GLN A 323 8.45 11.49 -22.16
C GLN A 323 7.34 10.55 -21.73
N VAL A 324 6.14 11.10 -21.56
CA VAL A 324 4.90 10.36 -21.30
C VAL A 324 3.88 10.75 -22.36
N GLN A 325 3.71 9.88 -23.36
CA GLN A 325 2.95 10.18 -24.57
C GLN A 325 3.40 11.50 -25.24
N ARG A 326 2.54 12.53 -25.28
CA ARG A 326 2.81 13.86 -25.86
C ARG A 326 3.34 14.87 -24.85
N SER A 327 3.57 14.45 -23.61
CA SER A 327 4.02 15.34 -22.54
C SER A 327 5.44 15.00 -22.10
N THR A 328 6.22 16.02 -21.77
CA THR A 328 7.57 15.88 -21.22
C THR A 328 7.59 16.42 -19.81
N VAL A 329 7.92 15.56 -18.85
CA VAL A 329 8.18 15.99 -17.46
C VAL A 329 9.66 16.29 -17.33
N THR A 330 10.03 17.46 -16.80
CA THR A 330 11.42 17.89 -16.66
C THR A 330 11.71 18.40 -15.24
N VAL A 331 12.84 17.99 -14.67
CA VAL A 331 13.38 18.58 -13.44
C VAL A 331 14.08 19.89 -13.78
N THR A 332 13.63 21.00 -13.21
CA THR A 332 14.11 22.36 -13.51
C THR A 332 14.92 22.99 -12.38
N SER A 333 14.81 22.47 -11.16
CA SER A 333 15.65 22.82 -10.02
C SER A 333 15.61 21.67 -8.99
N ASN A 334 16.67 21.53 -8.21
CA ASN A 334 16.73 20.63 -7.06
C ASN A 334 17.28 21.39 -5.85
N GLU A 335 16.42 21.70 -4.88
CA GLU A 335 16.85 22.27 -3.62
C GLU A 335 16.94 21.15 -2.59
N PHE A 336 18.15 20.93 -2.07
CA PHE A 336 18.47 19.84 -1.14
C PHE A 336 18.22 18.46 -1.73
N PRO A 337 19.06 17.95 -2.65
CA PRO A 337 19.04 16.55 -3.11
C PRO A 337 19.41 15.53 -2.01
N GLY A 338 19.32 15.92 -0.73
CA GLY A 338 19.70 15.11 0.41
C GLY A 338 18.81 13.89 0.56
N THR A 339 19.43 12.76 0.85
CA THR A 339 18.79 11.46 1.08
C THR A 339 18.27 11.29 2.52
N GLY A 340 18.24 12.36 3.32
CA GLY A 340 17.97 12.30 4.77
C GLY A 340 16.96 13.34 5.25
N LEU A 341 16.41 13.11 6.46
CA LEU A 341 15.52 14.05 7.14
C LEU A 341 16.35 15.25 7.67
N GLY A 342 16.25 16.39 7.00
CA GLY A 342 16.81 17.68 7.46
C GLY A 342 15.79 18.51 8.24
N ARG A 343 16.13 19.78 8.54
CA ARG A 343 15.16 20.75 9.12
C ARG A 343 14.04 21.16 8.16
N LYS A 344 14.24 20.93 6.86
CA LYS A 344 13.27 21.13 5.80
C LYS A 344 13.24 19.85 4.95
N PRO A 345 12.08 19.42 4.45
CA PRO A 345 12.03 18.31 3.50
C PRO A 345 12.81 18.65 2.21
N PRO A 346 13.48 17.66 1.60
CA PRO A 346 14.01 17.77 0.25
C PRO A 346 12.94 18.19 -0.76
N VAL A 347 13.27 19.04 -1.73
CA VAL A 347 12.32 19.47 -2.76
C VAL A 347 12.93 19.47 -4.17
N VAL A 348 12.09 19.21 -5.16
CA VAL A 348 12.42 19.39 -6.58
C VAL A 348 11.42 20.33 -7.23
N VAL A 349 11.84 21.02 -8.29
CA VAL A 349 10.95 21.84 -9.11
C VAL A 349 10.79 21.19 -10.46
N VAL A 350 9.55 20.88 -10.84
CA VAL A 350 9.23 20.21 -12.11
C VAL A 350 8.42 21.12 -13.02
N SER A 351 8.55 20.91 -14.33
CA SER A 351 7.68 21.51 -15.35
C SER A 351 7.20 20.43 -16.32
N VAL A 352 6.06 20.66 -16.95
CA VAL A 352 5.53 19.78 -17.99
C VAL A 352 5.28 20.57 -19.27
N SER A 353 5.84 20.12 -20.39
CA SER A 353 5.52 20.65 -21.72
C SER A 353 4.72 19.63 -22.52
N SER A 354 3.89 20.10 -23.45
CA SER A 354 3.15 19.24 -24.39
C SER A 354 3.50 19.63 -25.83
N TYR A 355 3.58 18.64 -26.72
CA TYR A 355 3.80 18.81 -28.16
C TYR A 355 2.55 18.54 -28.98
#